data_AF-A0A378J499-F1
#
_entry.id   AF-A0A378J499-F1
#
_cell.length_a   1.000
_cell.length_b   1.000
_cell.length_c   1.000
_cell.angle_alpha   90.00
_cell.angle_beta   90.00
_cell.angle_gamma   90.00
#
_symmetry.space_group_name_H-M   'P 1'
#
loop_
_entity.id
_entity.type
_entity.pdbx_description
1 polymer ?
#
loop_
_entity_poly.entity_id
_entity_poly.type
_entity_poly.pdbx_seq_one_letter_code
_entity_poly.pdbx_strand_id
1 'polypeptide(L)'
;MNEIDILGLFYDVMRTTGVTRDQVFLNMEDESAAMLSLKLNESVSLRQLQKLTDVCIANEWLERTTADPNYKYLSLTEAGLQIVLANLYT
;
A
#
# COMPACT_ATOMS: atom_id res chain seq x y z
N MET A 1 2.92 7.78 10.16
CA MET A 1 2.56 7.21 8.83
C MET A 1 3.11 8.03 7.66
N ASN A 2 3.75 7.37 6.69
CA ASN A 2 4.26 7.89 5.41
C ASN A 2 3.94 6.93 4.23
N GLU A 3 4.48 7.20 3.04
CA GLU A 3 4.30 6.39 1.83
C GLU A 3 4.84 4.95 1.99
N ILE A 4 5.95 4.77 2.69
CA ILE A 4 6.59 3.47 2.92
C ILE A 4 5.68 2.57 3.76
N ASP A 5 4.94 3.13 4.72
CA ASP A 5 3.95 2.38 5.50
C ASP A 5 2.84 1.81 4.60
N ILE A 6 2.40 2.58 3.58
CA ILE A 6 1.42 2.12 2.60
C ILE A 6 1.97 0.96 1.77
N LEU A 7 3.16 1.15 1.18
CA LEU A 7 3.79 0.12 0.35
C LEU A 7 4.12 -1.14 1.18
N GLY A 8 4.50 -0.96 2.44
CA GLY A 8 4.75 -2.02 3.41
C GLY A 8 3.52 -2.87 3.69
N LEU A 9 2.30 -2.31 3.62
CA LEU A 9 1.06 -3.09 3.75
C LEU A 9 0.94 -4.15 2.65
N PHE A 10 1.20 -3.78 1.39
CA PHE A 10 1.20 -4.72 0.26
C PHE A 10 2.27 -5.80 0.44
N TYR A 11 3.46 -5.39 0.87
CA TYR A 11 4.57 -6.31 1.07
C TYR A 11 4.30 -7.31 2.21
N ASP A 12 3.66 -6.88 3.30
CA ASP A 12 3.24 -7.78 4.38
C ASP A 12 2.23 -8.81 3.90
N VAL A 13 1.24 -8.39 3.10
CA VAL A 13 0.25 -9.30 2.52
C VAL A 13 0.94 -10.29 1.57
N MET A 14 1.85 -9.80 0.72
CA MET A 14 2.66 -10.64 -0.18
C MET A 14 3.41 -11.72 0.61
N ARG A 15 4.08 -11.34 1.71
CA ARG A 15 4.84 -12.27 2.56
C ARG A 15 3.96 -13.24 3.33
N THR A 16 2.83 -12.76 3.86
CA THR A 16 1.92 -13.56 4.68
C THR A 16 1.21 -14.62 3.84
N THR A 17 0.87 -14.29 2.59
CA THR A 17 0.17 -15.19 1.67
C THR A 17 1.12 -16.02 0.81
N GLY A 18 2.41 -15.66 0.75
CA GLY A 18 3.42 -16.37 -0.05
C GLY A 18 3.22 -16.20 -1.56
N VAL A 19 2.52 -15.16 -1.99
CA VAL A 19 2.23 -14.88 -3.40
C VAL A 19 3.17 -13.81 -3.95
N THR A 20 3.17 -13.62 -5.26
CA THR A 20 3.90 -12.53 -5.91
C THR A 20 3.09 -11.24 -5.90
N ARG A 21 3.79 -10.11 -6.03
CA ARG A 21 3.23 -8.75 -6.12
C ARG A 21 1.96 -8.61 -6.97
N ASP A 22 1.98 -9.19 -8.17
CA ASP A 22 0.87 -9.17 -9.15
C ASP A 22 -0.42 -9.86 -8.65
N GLN A 23 -0.32 -10.69 -7.61
CA GLN A 23 -1.47 -11.39 -7.02
C GLN A 23 -1.98 -10.69 -5.75
N VAL A 24 -1.35 -9.59 -5.33
CA VAL A 24 -1.77 -8.81 -4.16
C VAL A 24 -2.57 -7.60 -4.63
N PHE A 25 -3.82 -7.55 -4.18
CA PHE A 25 -4.73 -6.44 -4.42
C PHE A 25 -5.30 -5.95 -3.09
N LEU A 26 -5.13 -4.66 -2.80
CA LEU A 26 -5.66 -4.04 -1.59
C LEU A 26 -6.53 -2.84 -1.91
N ASN A 27 -7.50 -2.60 -1.03
CA ASN A 27 -8.38 -1.44 -1.09
C ASN A 27 -7.93 -0.46 0.00
N MET A 28 -7.56 0.78 -0.37
CA MET A 28 -7.16 1.82 0.58
C MET A 28 -8.41 2.54 1.14
N GLU A 29 -9.26 1.73 1.76
CA GLU A 29 -10.51 2.12 2.43
C GLU A 29 -10.35 1.95 3.96
N ASP A 30 -11.45 2.07 4.72
CA ASP A 30 -11.43 2.04 6.19
C ASP A 30 -10.75 0.80 6.78
N GLU A 31 -10.85 -0.36 6.14
CA GLU A 31 -10.19 -1.59 6.62
C GLU A 31 -8.66 -1.45 6.61
N SER A 32 -8.09 -0.93 5.52
CA SER A 32 -6.65 -0.68 5.42
C SER A 32 -6.19 0.41 6.40
N ALA A 33 -7.03 1.42 6.65
CA ALA A 33 -6.75 2.44 7.65
C ALA A 33 -6.73 1.84 9.07
N ALA A 34 -7.65 0.92 9.38
CA ALA A 34 -7.67 0.21 10.65
C ALA A 34 -6.46 -0.72 10.81
N MET A 35 -6.09 -1.47 9.76
CA MET A 35 -4.90 -2.32 9.77
C MET A 35 -3.62 -1.50 10.03
N LEU A 36 -3.45 -0.38 9.33
CA LEU A 36 -2.30 0.51 9.54
C LEU A 36 -2.32 1.16 10.91
N SER A 37 -3.50 1.54 11.42
CA SER A 37 -3.61 2.11 12.77
C SER A 37 -3.12 1.13 13.84
N LEU A 38 -3.52 -0.14 13.73
CA LEU A 38 -3.08 -1.20 14.63
C LEU A 38 -1.57 -1.47 14.49
N LYS A 39 -1.07 -1.51 13.25
CA LYS A 39 0.35 -1.80 12.97
C LYS A 39 1.29 -0.70 13.47
N LEU A 40 0.90 0.56 13.27
CA LEU A 40 1.70 1.72 13.65
C LEU A 40 1.47 2.15 15.10
N ASN A 41 0.45 1.58 15.76
CA ASN A 41 -0.01 2.01 17.08
C ASN A 41 -0.34 3.51 17.13
N GLU A 42 -0.94 4.02 16.04
CA GLU A 42 -1.33 5.42 15.82
C GLU A 42 -2.73 5.48 15.21
N SER A 43 -3.45 6.60 15.34
CA SER A 43 -4.74 6.78 14.66
C SER A 43 -4.50 7.21 13.20
N VAL A 44 -4.78 6.33 12.25
CA VAL A 44 -4.71 6.63 10.82
C VAL A 44 -6.10 7.00 10.31
N SER A 45 -6.23 8.21 9.78
CA SER A 45 -7.47 8.62 9.12
C SER A 45 -7.53 8.15 7.67
N LEU A 46 -8.74 7.82 7.18
CA LEU A 46 -8.97 7.45 5.78
C LEU A 46 -8.45 8.52 4.81
N ARG A 47 -8.64 9.81 5.14
CA ARG A 47 -8.17 10.92 4.31
C ARG A 47 -6.65 10.93 4.19
N GLN A 48 -5.93 10.63 5.27
CA GLN A 48 -4.46 10.58 5.25
C GLN A 48 -3.96 9.37 4.47
N LEU A 49 -4.60 8.22 4.64
CA LEU A 49 -4.34 7.01 3.86
C LEU A 49 -4.49 7.27 2.36
N GLN A 50 -5.64 7.82 1.95
CA GLN A 50 -5.93 8.12 0.55
C GLN A 50 -4.94 9.13 -0.03
N LYS A 51 -4.61 10.20 0.72
CA LYS A 51 -3.62 11.18 0.29
C LYS A 51 -2.24 10.56 0.04
N LEU A 52 -1.77 9.69 0.94
CA LEU A 52 -0.48 9.02 0.76
C LEU A 52 -0.54 7.97 -0.36
N THR A 53 -1.70 7.35 -0.55
CA THR A 53 -1.96 6.45 -1.68
C THR A 53 -1.87 7.18 -3.00
N ASP A 54 -2.45 8.39 -3.12
CA ASP A 54 -2.31 9.23 -4.31
C ASP A 54 -0.84 9.56 -4.60
N VAL A 55 -0.03 9.86 -3.58
CA VAL A 55 1.41 10.08 -3.74
C VAL A 55 2.09 8.82 -4.27
N CYS A 56 1.76 7.64 -3.74
CA CYS A 56 2.33 6.38 -4.22
C CYS A 56 1.94 6.09 -5.67
N ILE A 57 0.70 6.40 -6.07
CA ILE A 57 0.24 6.26 -7.47
C ILE A 57 0.97 7.28 -8.37
N ALA A 58 1.11 8.52 -7.93
CA ALA A 58 1.79 9.57 -8.69
C ALA A 58 3.29 9.29 -8.89
N ASN A 59 3.91 8.55 -7.96
CA ASN A 59 5.30 8.08 -8.10
C ASN A 59 5.40 6.72 -8.81
N GLU A 60 4.31 6.19 -9.35
CA GLU A 60 4.26 4.89 -10.05
C GLU A 60 4.70 3.71 -9.15
N TRP A 61 4.55 3.84 -7.83
CA TRP A 61 4.82 2.78 -6.87
C TRP A 61 3.61 1.88 -6.62
N LEU A 62 2.41 2.43 -6.83
CA LEU A 62 1.16 1.70 -6.87
C LEU A 62 0.46 1.93 -8.21
N GLU A 63 -0.27 0.92 -8.66
CA GLU A 63 -1.09 1.00 -9.87
C GLU A 63 -2.54 0.61 -9.58
N ARG A 64 -3.48 1.22 -10.31
CA ARG A 64 -4.88 0.81 -10.33
C ARG A 64 -5.02 -0.33 -11.32
N THR A 65 -5.43 -1.51 -10.86
CA THR A 65 -5.58 -2.67 -11.77
C THR A 65 -6.97 -2.75 -12.38
N THR A 66 -7.87 -1.84 -11.99
CA THR A 66 -9.18 -1.67 -12.59
C THR A 66 -9.35 -0.25 -13.09
N ALA A 67 -10.24 -0.06 -14.07
CA ALA A 67 -10.64 1.28 -14.55
C ALA A 67 -11.48 2.06 -13.51
N ASP A 68 -11.70 1.48 -12.33
CA ASP A 68 -12.46 2.10 -11.26
C ASP A 68 -11.60 3.21 -10.62
N PRO A 69 -12.09 4.46 -10.54
CA PRO A 69 -11.32 5.57 -9.99
C PRO A 69 -11.21 5.50 -8.46
N ASN A 70 -11.94 4.60 -7.79
CA ASN A 70 -11.87 4.44 -6.36
C ASN A 70 -10.53 3.82 -5.93
N TYR A 71 -10.23 3.91 -4.64
CA TYR A 71 -9.05 3.33 -4.03
C TYR A 71 -9.17 1.81 -3.85
N LYS A 72 -9.62 1.11 -4.90
CA LYS A 72 -9.91 -0.32 -4.91
C LYS A 72 -9.00 -1.03 -5.90
N TYR A 73 -8.66 -2.28 -5.58
CA TYR A 73 -7.82 -3.12 -6.42
C TYR A 73 -6.52 -2.41 -6.81
N LEU A 74 -5.85 -1.82 -5.83
CA LEU A 74 -4.51 -1.31 -6.03
C LEU A 74 -3.55 -2.47 -5.97
N SER A 75 -2.51 -2.43 -6.79
CA SER A 75 -1.39 -3.36 -6.71
C SER A 75 -0.09 -2.60 -6.60
N LEU A 76 0.91 -3.26 -6.03
CA LEU A 76 2.25 -2.75 -5.93
C LEU A 76 2.93 -2.89 -7.30
N THR A 77 3.70 -1.89 -7.74
CA THR A 77 4.48 -1.99 -8.97
C THR A 77 5.88 -2.54 -8.69
N GLU A 78 6.66 -2.83 -9.73
CA GLU A 78 8.05 -3.24 -9.54
C GLU A 78 8.89 -2.14 -8.87
N ALA A 79 8.69 -0.90 -9.30
CA ALA A 79 9.33 0.25 -8.69
C ALA A 79 8.95 0.39 -7.20
N GLY A 80 7.66 0.27 -6.87
CA GLY A 80 7.19 0.33 -5.48
C GLY A 80 7.78 -0.77 -4.60
N LEU A 81 7.90 -2.00 -5.14
CA LEU A 81 8.54 -3.10 -4.42
C LEU A 81 10.02 -2.82 -4.13
N GLN A 82 10.76 -2.25 -5.09
CA GLN A 82 12.16 -1.87 -4.87
C GLN A 82 12.30 -0.83 -3.77
N ILE A 83 11.39 0.16 -3.69
CA ILE A 83 11.38 1.17 -2.63
C ILE A 83 11.17 0.56 -1.24
N VAL A 84 10.23 -0.39 -1.12
CA VAL A 84 10.01 -1.12 0.14
C VAL A 84 11.25 -1.90 0.55
N LEU A 85 11.82 -2.67 -0.38
CA LEU A 85 13.00 -3.48 -0.12
C LEU A 85 14.21 -2.61 0.27
N ALA A 86 14.40 -1.47 -0.39
CA ALA A 86 15.45 -0.54 -0.05
C ALA A 86 15.30 0.01 1.38
N ASN A 87 14.07 0.33 1.81
CA ASN A 87 13.82 0.82 3.18
C ASN A 87 13.96 -0.27 4.26
N LEU A 88 13.69 -1.55 3.94
CA LEU A 88 13.76 -2.63 4.92
C LEU A 88 15.18 -3.12 5.23
N TYR A 89 16.12 -2.90 4.30
CA TYR A 89 17.50 -3.40 4.38
C TYR A 89 18.55 -2.27 4.38
N THR A 90 18.13 -1.05 4.71
CA THR A 90 19.02 0.08 5.03
C THR A 90 19.18 0.20 6.54
#